data_AF-A0AAP6BBK7-F1
#
_entry.id   AF-A0AAP6BBK7-F1
#
_cell.length_a   1.000
_cell.length_b   1.000
_cell.length_c   1.000
_cell.angle_alpha   90.00
_cell.angle_beta   90.00
_cell.angle_gamma   90.00
#
_symmetry.space_group_name_H-M   'P 1'
#
loop_
_entity.id
_entity.type
_entity.pdbx_description
1 polymer ?
#
loop_
_entity_poly.entity_id
_entity_poly.type
_entity_poly.pdbx_seq_one_letter_code
_entity_poly.pdbx_strand_id
1 'polypeptide(L)'
;MTRHRDESVPFSEVFGLPPTVSMKTAARALNLSVKTAYKRVKRGEFPCRIRKEGRAYVIHTHDLMRGLGIQDVRVHDDDVEMGARLADATGGISPFGEPSGFVSSFA
;
A
#
# COMPACT_ATOMS: atom_id res chain seq x y z
N MET A 1 -15.53 10.16 34.30
CA MET A 1 -16.55 10.56 33.31
C MET A 1 -16.08 11.85 32.65
N THR A 2 -15.48 11.74 31.47
CA THR A 2 -15.06 12.91 30.68
C THR A 2 -15.86 12.85 29.38
N ARG A 3 -16.75 13.81 29.17
CA ARG A 3 -17.61 13.88 27.99
C ARG A 3 -16.74 14.25 26.79
N HIS A 4 -16.46 13.28 25.92
CA HIS A 4 -16.00 13.56 24.56
C HIS A 4 -17.14 14.29 23.86
N ARG A 5 -16.96 15.58 23.56
CA ARG A 5 -17.83 16.28 22.62
C ARG A 5 -17.64 15.65 21.25
N ASP A 6 -18.72 15.57 20.50
CA ASP A 6 -18.77 15.12 19.10
C ASP A 6 -17.81 15.97 18.24
N GLU A 7 -16.55 15.58 18.18
CA GLU A 7 -15.64 15.96 17.11
C GLU A 7 -15.97 15.05 15.93
N SER A 8 -16.57 15.63 14.88
CA SER A 8 -16.90 14.92 13.66
C SER A 8 -15.62 14.40 13.02
N VAL A 9 -15.46 13.07 13.04
CA VAL A 9 -14.33 12.37 12.46
C VAL A 9 -14.52 12.32 10.93
N PRO A 10 -13.60 12.87 10.11
CA PRO A 10 -13.69 12.79 8.66
C PRO A 10 -13.77 11.34 8.16
N PHE A 11 -14.55 11.11 7.10
CA PHE A 11 -14.84 9.79 6.52
C PHE A 11 -13.57 8.97 6.14
N SER A 12 -12.46 9.65 5.83
CA SER A 12 -11.12 9.09 5.58
C SER A 12 -10.42 8.50 6.82
N GLU A 13 -10.87 8.83 8.01
CA GLU A 13 -10.25 8.44 9.29
C GLU A 13 -10.88 7.16 9.87
N VAL A 14 -12.00 6.70 9.27
CA VAL A 14 -12.75 5.51 9.69
C VAL A 14 -12.70 4.36 8.66
N PHE A 15 -12.45 4.63 7.37
CA PHE A 15 -12.62 3.61 6.32
C PHE A 15 -11.37 2.75 6.04
N GLY A 16 -11.41 1.52 6.57
CA GLY A 16 -11.80 0.42 5.67
C GLY A 16 -10.87 -0.77 5.47
N LEU A 17 -9.62 -0.77 5.95
CA LEU A 17 -8.87 -2.03 6.10
C LEU A 17 -8.84 -2.40 7.58
N PRO A 18 -8.95 -3.69 7.95
CA PRO A 18 -8.69 -4.06 9.33
C PRO A 18 -7.33 -3.45 9.67
N PRO A 19 -7.25 -2.56 10.69
CA PRO A 19 -6.02 -1.83 10.96
C PRO A 19 -4.89 -2.82 11.26
N THR A 20 -5.26 -4.05 11.62
CA THR A 20 -4.40 -5.14 12.00
C THR A 20 -4.91 -6.46 11.42
N VAL A 21 -4.03 -7.21 10.76
CA VAL A 21 -4.27 -8.58 10.28
C VAL A 21 -3.58 -9.60 11.17
N SER A 22 -4.14 -10.80 11.24
CA SER A 22 -3.55 -11.90 12.02
C SER A 22 -2.25 -12.42 11.39
N MET A 23 -1.38 -13.00 12.21
CA MET A 23 -0.18 -13.72 11.74
C MET A 23 -0.50 -14.79 10.68
N LYS A 24 -1.64 -15.48 10.79
CA LYS A 24 -2.06 -16.50 9.82
C LYS A 24 -2.37 -15.87 8.46
N THR A 25 -3.04 -14.72 8.47
CA THR A 25 -3.37 -13.96 7.26
C THR A 25 -2.12 -13.42 6.59
N ALA A 26 -1.21 -12.83 7.37
CA ALA A 26 0.06 -12.31 6.84
C ALA A 26 0.96 -13.43 6.29
N ALA A 27 1.04 -14.58 6.97
CA ALA A 27 1.79 -15.73 6.48
C ALA A 27 1.25 -16.21 5.12
N ARG A 28 -0.08 -16.28 4.95
CA ARG A 28 -0.71 -16.63 3.68
C ARG A 28 -0.39 -15.61 2.59
N ALA A 29 -0.48 -14.32 2.89
CA ALA A 29 -0.17 -13.26 1.93
C ALA A 29 1.30 -13.30 1.47
N LEU A 30 2.22 -13.64 2.36
CA LEU A 30 3.66 -13.76 2.08
C LEU A 30 4.08 -15.13 1.52
N ASN A 31 3.13 -16.02 1.20
CA ASN A 31 3.39 -17.40 0.76
C ASN A 31 4.29 -18.20 1.74
N LEU A 32 4.11 -17.98 3.05
CA LEU A 32 4.82 -18.67 4.12
C LEU A 32 3.90 -19.66 4.85
N SER A 33 4.46 -20.79 5.28
CA SER A 33 3.78 -21.60 6.30
C SER A 33 3.69 -20.82 7.61
N VAL A 34 2.59 -20.98 8.36
CA VAL A 34 2.38 -20.31 9.65
C VAL A 34 3.52 -20.62 10.64
N LYS A 35 4.03 -21.86 10.62
CA LYS A 35 5.18 -22.28 11.45
C LYS A 35 6.46 -21.55 11.07
N THR A 36 6.73 -21.39 9.78
CA THR A 36 7.88 -20.63 9.27
C THR A 36 7.77 -19.15 9.62
N ALA A 37 6.57 -18.57 9.49
CA ALA A 37 6.30 -17.20 9.89
C ALA A 37 6.68 -16.98 11.36
N TYR A 38 6.14 -17.78 12.28
CA TYR A 38 6.47 -17.69 13.71
C TYR A 38 7.95 -17.88 14.02
N LYS A 39 8.66 -18.78 13.31
CA LYS A 39 10.11 -18.94 13.47
C LYS A 39 10.86 -17.67 13.07
N ARG A 40 10.49 -17.04 11.95
CA ARG A 40 11.10 -15.77 11.49
C ARG A 40 10.78 -14.63 12.46
N VAL A 41 9.56 -14.57 13.00
CA VAL A 41 9.22 -13.60 14.06
C VAL A 41 10.13 -13.75 15.26
N LYS A 42 10.30 -14.97 15.78
CA LYS A 42 11.17 -15.24 16.93
C LYS A 42 12.64 -14.88 16.68
N ARG A 43 13.09 -14.94 15.42
CA ARG A 43 14.44 -14.58 14.99
C ARG A 43 14.60 -13.11 14.62
N GLY A 44 13.52 -12.32 14.63
CA GLY A 44 13.53 -10.92 14.21
C GLY A 44 13.67 -10.69 12.70
N GLU A 45 13.46 -11.72 11.88
CA GLU A 45 13.65 -11.69 10.42
C GLU A 45 12.33 -11.67 9.64
N PHE A 46 11.25 -11.26 10.29
CA PHE A 46 9.97 -11.15 9.61
C PHE A 46 9.95 -9.85 8.79
N PRO A 47 9.50 -9.88 7.52
CA PRO A 47 9.56 -8.71 6.63
C PRO A 47 8.62 -7.56 7.03
N CYS A 48 7.68 -7.81 7.95
CA CYS A 48 6.73 -6.82 8.44
C CYS A 48 6.99 -6.52 9.93
N ARG A 49 6.65 -5.31 10.36
CA ARG A 49 6.62 -4.95 11.78
C ARG A 49 5.41 -5.62 12.44
N ILE A 50 5.63 -6.23 13.60
CA ILE A 50 4.60 -7.02 14.29
C ILE A 50 4.33 -6.39 15.65
N ARG A 51 3.05 -6.28 16.00
CA ARG A 51 2.59 -5.87 17.33
C ARG A 51 1.96 -7.05 18.04
N LYS A 52 2.18 -7.14 19.36
CA LYS A 52 1.58 -8.17 20.19
C LYS A 52 0.42 -7.55 20.97
N GLU A 53 -0.80 -7.97 20.65
CA GLU A 53 -2.00 -7.56 21.38
C GLU A 53 -2.45 -8.75 22.24
N GLY A 54 -2.13 -8.67 23.53
CA GLY A 54 -2.33 -9.75 24.50
C GLY A 54 -1.57 -11.02 24.11
N ARG A 55 -2.33 -12.04 23.67
CA ARG A 55 -1.80 -13.37 23.25
C ARG A 55 -1.66 -13.52 21.74
N ALA A 56 -2.17 -12.56 20.95
CA ALA A 56 -2.16 -12.63 19.50
C ALA A 56 -1.06 -11.73 18.90
N TYR A 57 -0.50 -12.18 17.79
CA TYR A 57 0.33 -11.32 16.94
C TYR A 57 -0.54 -10.72 15.86
N VAL A 58 -0.47 -9.40 15.77
CA VAL A 58 -1.20 -8.59 14.82
C VAL A 58 -0.21 -7.74 14.02
N ILE A 59 -0.49 -7.54 12.75
CA ILE A 59 0.38 -6.83 11.81
C ILE A 59 -0.44 -5.73 11.17
N HIS A 60 0.06 -4.50 11.14
CA HIS A 60 -0.68 -3.44 10.47
C HIS A 60 -0.72 -3.69 8.96
N THR A 61 -1.87 -3.42 8.34
CA THR A 61 -2.04 -3.70 6.91
C THR A 61 -1.05 -2.90 6.05
N HIS A 62 -0.71 -1.67 6.44
CA HIS A 62 0.38 -0.89 5.83
C HIS A 62 1.74 -1.60 5.89
N ASP A 63 2.08 -2.22 7.04
CA ASP A 63 3.35 -2.94 7.20
C ASP A 63 3.38 -4.23 6.36
N LEU A 64 2.23 -4.86 6.17
CA LEU A 64 2.08 -6.00 5.28
C LEU A 64 2.24 -5.59 3.80
N MET A 65 1.59 -4.50 3.37
CA MET A 65 1.71 -3.96 2.01
C MET A 65 3.17 -3.62 1.68
N ARG A 66 3.87 -2.95 2.60
CA ARG A 66 5.30 -2.65 2.45
C ARG A 66 6.14 -3.92 2.34
N GLY A 67 5.86 -4.93 3.15
CA GLY A 67 6.55 -6.23 3.08
C GLY A 67 6.30 -6.99 1.76
N LEU A 68 5.19 -6.71 1.08
CA LEU A 68 4.85 -7.25 -0.23
C LEU A 68 5.41 -6.40 -1.40
N GLY A 69 6.04 -5.26 -1.13
CA GLY A 69 6.52 -4.33 -2.16
C GLY A 69 5.40 -3.52 -2.82
N ILE A 70 4.19 -3.51 -2.24
CA ILE A 70 3.07 -2.70 -2.74
C ILE A 70 3.25 -1.29 -2.19
N GLN A 71 3.46 -0.33 -3.10
CA GLN A 71 3.48 1.09 -2.78
C GLN A 71 2.11 1.49 -2.22
N ASP A 72 2.07 2.23 -1.11
CA ASP A 72 0.82 2.65 -0.45
C ASP A 72 0.11 3.80 -1.20
N VAL A 73 0.33 3.90 -2.51
CA VAL A 73 -0.38 4.83 -3.38
C VAL A 73 -1.67 4.16 -3.77
N ARG A 74 -2.73 4.42 -3.00
CA ARG A 74 -4.09 4.01 -3.39
C ARG A 74 -4.60 4.99 -4.43
N VAL A 75 -4.67 4.52 -5.66
CA VAL A 75 -5.31 5.23 -6.77
C VAL A 75 -6.80 4.86 -6.70
N HIS A 76 -7.69 5.84 -6.59
CA HIS A 76 -9.12 5.58 -6.71
C HIS A 76 -9.41 5.15 -8.15
N ASP A 77 -10.37 4.25 -8.40
CA ASP A 77 -10.69 3.85 -9.77
C ASP A 77 -11.04 5.07 -10.67
N ASP A 78 -11.64 6.11 -10.06
CA ASP A 78 -11.91 7.40 -10.69
C ASP A 78 -10.63 8.17 -11.09
N ASP A 79 -9.56 8.05 -10.29
CA ASP A 79 -8.25 8.67 -10.58
C ASP A 79 -7.55 7.95 -11.75
N VAL A 80 -7.80 6.64 -11.91
CA VAL A 80 -7.26 5.86 -13.04
C VAL A 80 -7.87 6.32 -14.36
N GLU A 81 -9.20 6.52 -14.40
CA GLU A 81 -9.88 6.96 -15.63
C GLU A 81 -9.46 8.38 -16.04
N MET A 82 -9.34 9.29 -15.08
CA MET A 82 -8.85 10.64 -15.32
C MET A 82 -7.39 10.65 -15.78
N GLY A 83 -6.54 9.81 -15.19
CA GLY A 83 -5.14 9.61 -15.61
C GLY A 83 -5.03 9.04 -17.03
N ALA A 84 -5.89 8.09 -17.40
CA ALA A 84 -5.94 7.52 -18.74
C ALA A 84 -6.32 8.58 -19.80
N ARG A 85 -7.35 9.37 -19.53
CA ARG A 85 -7.77 10.47 -20.43
C ARG A 85 -6.66 11.54 -20.58
N LEU A 86 -5.92 11.83 -19.52
CA LEU A 86 -4.77 12.74 -19.58
C LEU A 86 -3.62 12.16 -20.41
N ALA A 87 -3.33 10.87 -20.28
CA ALA A 87 -2.30 10.19 -21.09
C ALA A 87 -2.66 10.26 -22.60
N ASP A 88 -3.92 10.03 -22.95
CA ASP A 88 -4.41 10.09 -24.33
C ASP A 88 -4.41 11.52 -24.88
N ALA A 89 -4.79 12.52 -24.06
CA ALA A 89 -4.84 13.93 -24.45
C ALA A 89 -3.44 14.55 -24.63
N THR A 90 -2.41 13.98 -24.02
CA THR A 90 -1.04 14.53 -24.06
C THR A 90 -0.23 14.02 -25.26
N GLY A 91 -0.79 13.18 -26.14
CA GLY A 91 -0.24 12.91 -27.47
C GLY A 91 1.25 12.56 -27.53
N GLY A 92 1.76 11.79 -26.56
CA GLY A 92 3.15 11.30 -26.59
C GLY A 92 4.19 12.19 -25.91
N ILE A 93 3.86 13.01 -24.91
CA ILE A 93 4.90 13.51 -23.99
C ILE A 93 5.22 12.39 -23.00
N SER A 94 6.38 11.76 -23.19
CA SER A 94 6.93 10.83 -22.21
C SER A 94 7.09 11.54 -20.85
N PRO A 95 6.76 10.88 -19.72
CA PRO A 95 6.89 11.48 -18.38
C PRO A 95 8.34 11.77 -17.98
N PHE A 96 9.29 11.19 -18.72
CA PHE A 96 10.69 11.58 -18.76
C PHE A 96 10.87 12.40 -20.03
N GLY A 97 10.90 13.73 -19.92
CA GLY A 97 10.97 14.61 -21.08
C GLY A 97 12.22 14.37 -21.92
N GLU A 98 12.06 13.68 -23.04
CA GLU A 98 12.90 13.82 -24.22
C GLU A 98 11.95 14.24 -25.34
N PRO A 99 12.01 15.48 -25.83
CA PRO A 99 11.15 15.90 -26.92
C PRO A 99 11.50 15.10 -28.18
N SER A 100 10.62 14.18 -28.57
CA SER A 100 10.66 13.51 -29.88
C SER A 100 10.32 14.55 -30.96
N GLY A 101 11.29 15.36 -31.33
CA GLY A 101 11.03 16.51 -32.20
C GLY A 101 12.27 17.23 -32.70
N PHE A 102 13.38 16.54 -33.00
CA PHE A 102 14.41 17.10 -33.88
C PHE A 102 15.39 16.04 -34.40
N VAL A 103 15.14 15.50 -35.58
CA VAL A 103 16.14 15.49 -36.68
C VAL A 103 15.40 15.34 -38.00
N SER A 104 15.12 16.50 -38.60
CA SER A 104 14.82 16.62 -40.03
C SER A 104 15.96 16.03 -40.84
N SER A 105 15.56 15.39 -41.95
CA SER A 105 16.35 15.17 -43.16
C SER A 105 17.35 16.30 -43.42
N PHE A 106 18.64 15.97 -43.50
CA PHE A 106 19.58 16.56 -44.47
C PHE A 106 20.86 15.70 -44.58
N ALA A 107 21.31 15.52 -45.82
CA ALA A 107 22.48 14.79 -46.34
C ALA A 107 22.35 13.27 -46.50
#